data_AF-A0A3D5ANF6-F1
#
_entry.id   AF-A0A3D5ANF6-F1
#
_cell.length_a   1.000
_cell.length_b   1.000
_cell.length_c   1.000
_cell.angle_alpha   90.00
_cell.angle_beta   90.00
_cell.angle_gamma   90.00
#
_symmetry.space_group_name_H-M   'P 1'
#
loop_
_entity.id
_entity.type
_entity.pdbx_description
1 polymer ?
#
loop_
_entity_poly.entity_id
_entity_poly.type
_entity_poly.pdbx_seq_one_letter_code
_entity_poly.pdbx_strand_id
1 'polypeptide(L)'
;DGDDIVLLGSNWGGPKHPAWSYNLLANPRAKVRVKGKTYSVTARLVTGAEREAMWQLALQVWPAYATYAKRAPHREIRVFHLTKD
;
A
#
# COMPACT_ATOMS: atom_id res chain seq x y z
N ASP A 1 -0.86 13.46 -13.69
CA ASP A 1 -2.26 13.02 -13.92
C ASP A 1 -2.60 11.93 -12.93
N GLY A 2 -3.82 11.89 -12.40
CA GLY A 2 -4.28 10.73 -11.63
C GLY A 2 -4.31 10.96 -10.12
N ASP A 3 -5.51 10.92 -9.57
CA ASP A 3 -5.88 11.06 -8.17
C ASP A 3 -5.53 9.81 -7.31
N ASP A 4 -4.61 9.00 -7.80
CA ASP A 4 -4.35 7.65 -7.33
C ASP A 4 -3.38 7.61 -6.14
N ILE A 5 -3.70 6.80 -5.14
CA ILE A 5 -2.93 6.69 -3.89
C ILE A 5 -2.27 5.31 -3.81
N VAL A 6 -0.97 5.29 -3.53
CA VAL A 6 -0.23 4.05 -3.26
C VAL A 6 -0.19 3.80 -1.75
N LEU A 7 -0.74 2.66 -1.31
CA LEU A 7 -0.84 2.29 0.10
C LEU A 7 -0.01 1.04 0.41
N LEU A 8 0.92 1.15 1.36
CA LEU A 8 1.87 0.08 1.72
C LEU A 8 1.52 -0.62 3.04
N GLY A 9 1.36 -1.93 2.99
CA GLY A 9 1.18 -2.83 4.14
C GLY A 9 2.50 -3.21 4.82
N SER A 10 3.34 -2.23 5.17
CA SER A 10 4.71 -2.49 5.65
C SER A 10 4.76 -3.07 7.06
N ASN A 11 3.91 -2.59 7.98
CA ASN A 11 3.92 -2.93 9.40
C ASN A 11 5.33 -2.86 10.02
N TRP A 12 6.12 -1.83 9.67
CA TRP A 12 7.52 -1.65 10.11
C TRP A 12 8.47 -2.83 9.83
N GLY A 13 8.11 -3.70 8.89
CA GLY A 13 8.86 -4.94 8.63
C GLY A 13 8.56 -6.05 9.65
N GLY A 14 7.48 -5.92 10.43
CA GLY A 14 7.02 -6.93 11.37
C GLY A 14 6.58 -8.23 10.69
N PRO A 15 6.46 -9.32 11.46
CA PRO A 15 6.30 -10.66 10.89
C PRO A 15 4.96 -10.87 10.17
N LYS A 16 3.92 -10.12 10.54
CA LYS A 16 2.58 -10.23 9.97
C LYS A 16 2.23 -9.01 9.13
N HIS A 17 1.37 -9.19 8.13
CA HIS A 17 0.69 -8.07 7.49
C HIS A 17 -0.21 -7.33 8.48
N PRO A 18 -0.39 -6.00 8.31
CA PRO A 18 -1.29 -5.25 9.16
C PRO A 18 -2.74 -5.71 8.91
N ALA A 19 -3.56 -5.74 9.98
CA ALA A 19 -4.92 -6.27 9.95
C ALA A 19 -5.79 -5.63 8.84
N TRP A 20 -5.69 -4.32 8.65
CA TRP A 20 -6.45 -3.59 7.61
C TRP A 20 -6.21 -4.14 6.21
N SER A 21 -5.03 -4.71 5.93
CA SER A 21 -4.73 -5.22 4.58
C SER A 21 -5.53 -6.47 4.26
N TYR A 22 -5.91 -7.27 5.27
CA TYR A 22 -6.83 -8.38 5.07
C TYR A 22 -8.26 -7.89 4.83
N ASN A 23 -8.67 -6.82 5.51
CA ASN A 23 -9.97 -6.19 5.26
C ASN A 23 -10.09 -5.71 3.81
N LEU A 24 -9.05 -5.08 3.26
CA LEU A 24 -9.06 -4.63 1.86
C LEU A 24 -9.06 -5.78 0.85
N LEU A 25 -8.46 -6.93 1.18
CA LEU A 25 -8.53 -8.12 0.34
C LEU A 25 -9.94 -8.73 0.35
N ALA A 26 -10.64 -8.68 1.48
CA ALA A 26 -12.01 -9.19 1.60
C ALA A 26 -13.05 -8.20 1.03
N ASN A 27 -12.83 -6.90 1.19
CA ASN A 27 -13.68 -5.84 0.68
C ASN A 27 -12.83 -4.63 0.28
N PRO A 28 -12.71 -4.33 -1.03
CA PRO A 28 -11.79 -3.31 -1.52
C PRO A 28 -12.26 -1.87 -1.26
N ARG A 29 -13.53 -1.67 -0.86
CA ARG A 29 -14.08 -0.33 -0.63
C ARG A 29 -13.61 0.23 0.71
N ALA A 30 -13.04 1.43 0.67
CA ALA A 30 -12.53 2.12 1.86
C ALA A 30 -12.77 3.62 1.80
N LYS A 31 -12.49 4.30 2.91
CA LYS A 31 -12.38 5.75 2.97
C LYS A 31 -10.97 6.12 3.41
N VAL A 32 -10.38 7.10 2.73
CA VAL A 32 -9.07 7.66 3.08
C VAL A 32 -9.19 9.14 3.38
N ARG A 33 -8.43 9.62 4.37
CA ARG A 33 -8.34 11.04 4.70
C ARG A 33 -6.97 11.57 4.33
N VAL A 34 -6.92 12.48 3.36
CA VAL A 34 -5.69 13.08 2.85
C VAL A 34 -5.83 14.60 2.94
N LYS A 35 -4.87 15.26 3.63
CA LYS A 35 -4.84 16.73 3.80
C LYS A 35 -6.20 17.31 4.25
N GLY A 36 -6.87 16.64 5.18
CA GLY A 36 -8.14 17.07 5.74
C GLY A 36 -9.40 16.72 4.93
N LYS A 37 -9.26 16.22 3.69
CA LYS A 37 -10.38 15.77 2.86
C LYS A 37 -10.55 14.26 2.92
N THR A 38 -11.80 13.78 2.89
CA THR A 38 -12.11 12.35 2.89
C THR A 38 -12.59 11.93 1.51
N TYR A 39 -12.06 10.83 1.01
CA TYR A 39 -12.39 10.25 -0.29
C TYR A 39 -12.88 8.82 -0.10
N SER A 40 -13.95 8.44 -0.79
CA SER A 40 -14.27 7.03 -1.03
C SER A 40 -13.30 6.51 -2.09
N VAL A 41 -12.77 5.31 -1.88
CA VAL A 41 -11.81 4.70 -2.77
C VAL A 41 -12.07 3.21 -2.92
N THR A 42 -11.64 2.68 -4.05
CA THR A 42 -11.55 1.24 -4.30
C THR A 42 -10.08 0.81 -4.32
N ALA A 43 -9.73 -0.14 -3.45
CA ALA A 43 -8.37 -0.67 -3.30
C ALA A 43 -8.16 -1.89 -4.19
N ARG A 44 -7.02 -1.94 -4.89
CA ARG A 44 -6.58 -3.11 -5.64
C ARG A 44 -5.18 -3.52 -5.18
N LEU A 45 -5.00 -4.77 -4.76
CA LEU A 45 -3.68 -5.32 -4.53
C LEU A 45 -2.94 -5.38 -5.87
N VAL A 46 -1.79 -4.73 -5.96
CA VAL A 46 -0.95 -4.78 -7.17
C VAL A 46 0.11 -5.87 -7.03
N THR A 47 0.44 -6.51 -8.14
CA THR A 47 1.43 -7.59 -8.23
C THR A 47 2.34 -7.39 -9.44
N GLY A 48 3.42 -8.17 -9.55
CA GLY A 48 4.31 -8.15 -10.72
C GLY A 48 4.93 -6.77 -11.01
N ALA A 49 4.98 -6.41 -12.29
CA ALA A 49 5.63 -5.18 -12.74
C ALA A 49 4.97 -3.90 -12.20
N GLU A 50 3.63 -3.89 -12.08
CA GLU A 50 2.90 -2.74 -11.53
C GLU A 50 3.26 -2.52 -10.06
N ARG A 51 3.36 -3.61 -9.28
CA ARG A 51 3.83 -3.54 -7.89
C ARG A 51 5.23 -2.95 -7.82
N GLU A 52 6.14 -3.41 -8.66
CA GLU A 52 7.52 -2.93 -8.63
C GLU A 52 7.60 -1.44 -8.97
N ALA A 53 6.89 -0.98 -9.99
CA ALA A 53 6.81 0.45 -10.32
C ALA A 53 6.29 1.29 -9.14
N MET A 54 5.20 0.88 -8.50
CA MET A 54 4.64 1.59 -7.34
C MET A 54 5.52 1.50 -6.09
N TRP A 55 6.22 0.38 -5.90
CA TRP A 55 7.19 0.21 -4.83
C TRP A 55 8.36 1.19 -5.00
N GLN A 56 8.89 1.34 -6.23
CA GLN A 56 9.94 2.31 -6.52
C GLN A 56 9.47 3.76 -6.27
N LEU A 57 8.23 4.11 -6.64
CA LEU A 57 7.65 5.42 -6.29
C LEU A 57 7.58 5.61 -4.76
N ALA A 58 7.17 4.58 -4.01
CA ALA A 58 7.13 4.66 -2.55
C ALA A 58 8.52 4.85 -1.93
N LEU A 59 9.57 4.25 -2.51
CA LEU A 59 10.96 4.43 -2.06
C LEU A 59 11.46 5.85 -2.28
N GLN A 60 11.03 6.53 -3.34
CA GLN A 60 11.36 7.94 -3.59
C GLN A 60 10.76 8.85 -2.52
N VAL A 61 9.58 8.52 -2.01
CA VAL A 61 8.89 9.30 -0.95
C VAL A 61 9.44 8.96 0.44
N TRP A 62 9.67 7.68 0.72
CA TRP A 62 10.11 7.22 2.04
C TRP A 62 11.08 6.02 1.94
N PRO A 63 12.40 6.27 1.89
CA PRO A 63 13.41 5.23 1.69
C PRO A 63 13.43 4.12 2.75
N ALA A 64 12.92 4.37 3.97
CA ALA A 64 12.95 3.36 5.05
C ALA A 64 12.11 2.11 4.73
N TYR A 65 11.22 2.15 3.73
CA TYR A 65 10.51 0.96 3.25
C TYR A 65 11.47 -0.13 2.76
N ALA A 66 12.64 0.22 2.20
CA ALA A 66 13.66 -0.75 1.83
C ALA A 66 14.18 -1.52 3.06
N THR A 67 14.40 -0.82 4.17
CA THR A 67 14.80 -1.43 5.45
C THR A 67 13.69 -2.33 6.01
N TYR A 68 12.42 -1.94 5.88
CA TYR A 68 11.30 -2.76 6.32
C TYR A 68 11.13 -4.03 5.48
N ALA A 69 11.38 -3.98 4.17
CA ALA A 69 11.40 -5.16 3.33
C ALA A 69 12.49 -6.15 3.76
N LYS A 70 13.70 -5.66 4.04
CA LYS A 70 14.80 -6.49 4.56
C LYS A 70 14.49 -7.15 5.91
N ARG A 71 13.69 -6.51 6.77
CA ARG A 71 13.26 -7.06 8.06
C ARG A 71 12.15 -8.11 7.94
N ALA A 72 11.45 -8.16 6.81
CA ALA A 72 10.35 -9.10 6.56
C ALA A 72 10.65 -10.03 5.38
N PRO A 73 11.77 -10.79 5.37
CA PRO A 73 12.16 -11.60 4.22
C PRO A 73 11.17 -12.74 3.91
N HIS A 74 10.35 -13.13 4.90
CA HIS A 74 9.36 -14.19 4.81
C HIS A 74 8.00 -13.75 4.25
N ARG A 75 7.82 -12.46 3.91
CA ARG A 75 6.62 -11.97 3.23
C ARG A 75 6.93 -10.80 2.32
N GLU A 76 6.26 -10.73 1.18
CA GLU A 76 6.32 -9.53 0.36
C GLU A 76 5.45 -8.43 0.99
N ILE A 77 5.96 -7.19 1.10
CA ILE A 77 5.13 -6.08 1.55
C ILE A 77 4.04 -5.84 0.49
N ARG A 78 2.77 -5.92 0.93
CA ARG A 78 1.60 -5.64 0.09
C ARG A 78 1.60 -4.18 -0.33
N VAL A 79 1.36 -3.94 -1.60
CA VAL A 79 1.16 -2.61 -2.18
C VAL A 79 -0.24 -2.59 -2.76
N PHE A 80 -1.01 -1.56 -2.43
CA PHE A 80 -2.34 -1.34 -2.98
C PHE A 80 -2.35 -0.05 -3.79
N HIS A 81 -3.02 -0.12 -4.94
CA HIS A 81 -3.43 1.04 -5.71
C HIS A 81 -4.84 1.41 -5.27
N LEU A 82 -5.04 2.65 -4.81
CA LEU A 82 -6.35 3.17 -4.45
C LEU A 82 -6.79 4.18 -5.50
N THR A 83 -7.93 3.92 -6.12
CA THR A 83 -8.56 4.84 -7.06
C THR A 83 -9.76 5.49 -6.38
N LYS A 84 -9.92 6.80 -6.53
CA LYS A 84 -11.09 7.52 -6.01
C LYS A 84 -12.32 7.14 -6.82
N ASP A 85 -13.44 6.97 -6.12
CA ASP A 85 -14.75 6.78 -6.75
C ASP A 85 -15.27 8.08 -7.37
#